data_AF-A0A7S2WR24-F1
#
_entry.id   AF-A0A7S2WR24-F1
#
_cell.length_a   1.000
_cell.length_b   1.000
_cell.length_c   1.000
_cell.angle_alpha   90.00
_cell.angle_beta   90.00
_cell.angle_gamma   90.00
#
_symmetry.space_group_name_H-M   'P 1'
#
loop_
_entity.id
_entity.type
_entity.pdbx_description
1 polymer ?
#
loop_
_entity_poly.entity_id
_entity_poly.type
_entity_poly.pdbx_seq_one_letter_code
_entity_poly.pdbx_strand_id
1 'polypeptide(L)'
;DGKDSKKDSVVYLKKLLSVAKRSIEDLKQKLSDRDDLVERQDKLIQDIRKKHANVVELAKKAQGRIGELEERLRNVESDDEEVGEVCVPCGILIRVEQSDGPIWCLTKSRDDNGVVSLEWLDEQEVYSRVSDSELPFQVPALSLSAQDSSRVVENELKLEKEVAELKDKYRRFKVKAEISRKQKDAEIERLSDTNLKLKQNTIVNEDIQDQLEFSKKELDKLSHSQVESLKALQEVNQELVKVKAENRRLVKKQKEEVVKVPASPKRRNSTALLDQYSKLKREYDNYREHVLGVFEEKDAQVAALENRLNGSVEQPKKPQEKGRLSREHEKQQAVVERAYIKNILLKYMGAADVEKQVIEAALATALEFTPEEIQDVQKRRDANKSPAKEGWFGF
;
A
#
# COMPACT_ATOMS: atom_id res chain seq x y z
N ASP A 1 25.90 -45.11 -12.23
CA ASP A 1 24.65 -44.34 -12.17
C ASP A 1 24.57 -43.27 -11.08
N GLY A 2 25.07 -43.46 -9.85
CA GLY A 2 24.93 -42.44 -8.79
C GLY A 2 25.79 -41.16 -8.91
N LYS A 3 26.75 -41.08 -9.83
CA LYS A 3 27.64 -39.90 -9.98
C LYS A 3 27.03 -38.79 -10.84
N ASP A 4 26.22 -39.13 -11.84
CA ASP A 4 25.65 -38.12 -12.74
C ASP A 4 24.40 -37.44 -12.15
N SER A 5 23.58 -38.18 -11.39
CA SER A 5 22.48 -37.61 -10.58
C SER A 5 22.97 -36.53 -9.58
N LYS A 6 24.16 -36.73 -8.97
CA LYS A 6 24.77 -35.72 -8.09
C LYS A 6 25.23 -34.47 -8.84
N LYS A 7 25.72 -34.61 -10.08
CA LYS A 7 26.12 -33.46 -10.90
C LYS A 7 24.90 -32.62 -11.30
N ASP A 8 23.81 -33.27 -11.69
CA ASP A 8 22.57 -32.57 -12.08
C ASP A 8 21.94 -31.84 -10.89
N SER A 9 21.95 -32.45 -9.70
CA SER A 9 21.53 -31.80 -8.46
C SER A 9 22.37 -30.55 -8.14
N VAL A 10 23.70 -30.62 -8.32
CA VAL A 10 24.59 -29.47 -8.12
C VAL A 10 24.30 -28.34 -9.12
N VAL A 11 24.02 -28.67 -10.39
CA VAL A 11 23.65 -27.68 -11.40
C VAL A 11 22.33 -26.99 -11.06
N TYR A 12 21.33 -27.75 -10.62
CA TYR A 12 20.05 -27.21 -10.16
C TYR A 12 20.23 -26.27 -8.97
N LEU A 13 20.98 -26.69 -7.94
CA LEU A 13 21.25 -25.86 -6.77
C LEU A 13 21.99 -24.57 -7.12
N LYS A 14 22.94 -24.61 -8.08
CA LYS A 14 23.62 -23.41 -8.57
C LYS A 14 22.66 -22.43 -9.25
N LYS A 15 21.70 -22.94 -10.05
CA LYS A 15 20.66 -22.10 -10.66
C LYS A 15 19.76 -21.48 -9.61
N LEU A 16 19.29 -22.27 -8.64
CA LEU A 16 18.44 -21.79 -7.55
C LEU A 16 19.15 -20.70 -6.74
N LEU A 17 20.44 -20.91 -6.43
CA LEU A 17 21.26 -19.92 -5.74
C LEU A 17 21.43 -18.63 -6.56
N SER A 18 21.58 -18.75 -7.89
CA SER A 18 21.66 -17.57 -8.77
C SER A 18 20.34 -16.79 -8.79
N VAL A 19 19.19 -17.47 -8.80
CA VAL A 19 17.87 -16.83 -8.75
C VAL A 19 17.67 -16.15 -7.40
N ALA A 20 17.97 -16.84 -6.30
CA ALA A 20 17.89 -16.28 -4.96
C ALA A 20 18.78 -15.04 -4.80
N LYS A 21 20.02 -15.07 -5.32
CA LYS A 21 20.92 -13.90 -5.31
C LYS A 21 20.34 -12.71 -6.05
N ARG A 22 19.77 -12.90 -7.26
CA ARG A 22 19.12 -11.80 -8.00
C ARG A 22 17.90 -11.25 -7.26
N SER A 23 17.09 -12.14 -6.68
CA SER A 23 15.93 -11.72 -5.89
C SER A 23 16.33 -10.92 -4.64
N ILE A 24 17.40 -11.31 -3.95
CA ILE A 24 17.94 -10.55 -2.82
C ILE A 24 18.42 -9.17 -3.27
N GLU A 25 19.09 -9.07 -4.41
CA GLU A 25 19.59 -7.79 -4.92
C GLU A 25 18.45 -6.84 -5.34
N ASP A 26 17.41 -7.37 -5.99
CA ASP A 26 16.19 -6.60 -6.31
C ASP A 26 15.47 -6.12 -5.04
N LEU A 27 15.39 -6.97 -4.02
CA LEU A 27 14.81 -6.58 -2.73
C LEU A 27 15.63 -5.51 -2.02
N LYS A 28 16.96 -5.58 -2.06
CA LYS A 28 17.84 -4.54 -1.52
C LYS A 28 17.64 -3.20 -2.22
N GLN A 29 17.56 -3.21 -3.56
CA GLN A 29 17.31 -1.99 -4.32
C GLN A 29 15.97 -1.37 -3.93
N LYS A 30 14.89 -2.17 -3.85
CA LYS A 30 13.57 -1.71 -3.40
C LYS A 30 13.58 -1.16 -1.98
N LEU A 31 14.42 -1.71 -1.10
CA LEU A 31 14.57 -1.25 0.28
C LEU A 31 15.28 0.12 0.31
N SER A 32 16.35 0.27 -0.47
CA SER A 32 17.05 1.55 -0.67
C SER A 32 16.12 2.63 -1.23
N ASP A 33 15.34 2.30 -2.27
CA ASP A 33 14.40 3.25 -2.87
C ASP A 33 13.29 3.68 -1.88
N ARG A 34 12.89 2.77 -0.98
CA ARG A 34 11.94 3.09 0.10
C ARG A 34 12.57 3.97 1.17
N ASP A 35 13.82 3.74 1.55
CA ASP A 35 14.53 4.58 2.52
C ASP A 35 14.67 6.01 2.01
N ASP A 36 15.03 6.18 0.73
CA ASP A 36 15.06 7.50 0.05
C ASP A 36 13.69 8.19 0.06
N LEU A 37 12.61 7.42 -0.11
CA LEU A 37 11.25 7.96 -0.09
C LEU A 37 10.85 8.42 1.32
N VAL A 38 11.19 7.64 2.34
CA VAL A 38 10.95 8.00 3.75
C VAL A 38 11.72 9.27 4.11
N GLU A 39 12.98 9.39 3.70
CA GLU A 39 13.78 10.60 3.97
C GLU A 39 13.16 11.86 3.32
N ARG A 40 12.61 11.74 2.11
CA ARG A 40 11.88 12.85 1.45
C ARG A 40 10.59 13.20 2.19
N GLN A 41 9.85 12.20 2.68
CA GLN A 41 8.64 12.43 3.46
C GLN A 41 8.95 13.13 4.79
N ASP A 42 10.02 12.74 5.48
CA ASP A 42 10.43 13.37 6.74
C ASP A 42 10.81 14.83 6.55
N LYS A 43 11.53 15.17 5.46
CA LYS A 43 11.82 16.57 5.09
C LYS A 43 10.54 17.37 4.86
N LEU A 44 9.58 16.80 4.12
CA LEU A 44 8.30 17.45 3.86
C LEU A 44 7.49 17.67 5.16
N ILE A 45 7.44 16.67 6.04
CA ILE A 45 6.77 16.77 7.34
C ILE A 45 7.44 17.85 8.19
N GLN A 46 8.77 17.92 8.19
CA GLN A 46 9.50 18.94 8.93
C GLN A 46 9.19 20.35 8.42
N ASP A 47 9.10 20.54 7.10
CA ASP A 47 8.73 21.83 6.50
C ASP A 47 7.28 22.22 6.80
N ILE A 48 6.34 21.27 6.78
CA ILE A 48 4.95 21.50 7.17
C ILE A 48 4.88 21.90 8.65
N ARG A 49 5.62 21.24 9.54
CA ARG A 49 5.68 21.59 10.97
C ARG A 49 6.22 23.00 11.19
N LYS A 50 7.28 23.40 10.47
CA LYS A 50 7.80 24.77 10.51
C LYS A 50 6.76 25.80 10.04
N LYS A 51 6.08 25.54 8.93
CA LYS A 51 5.01 26.42 8.43
C LYS A 51 3.85 26.53 9.41
N HIS A 52 3.45 25.42 10.02
CA HIS A 52 2.39 25.41 11.04
C HIS A 52 2.78 26.24 12.27
N ALA A 53 4.02 26.10 12.77
CA ALA A 53 4.51 26.91 13.89
C ALA A 53 4.45 28.42 13.59
N ASN A 54 4.84 28.83 12.38
CA ASN A 54 4.75 30.24 11.97
C ASN A 54 3.29 30.75 11.93
N VAL A 55 2.35 29.94 11.45
CA VAL A 55 0.92 30.29 11.42
C VAL A 55 0.36 30.43 12.83
N VAL A 56 0.72 29.53 13.75
CA VAL A 56 0.31 29.61 15.16
C VAL A 56 0.82 30.89 15.82
N GLU A 57 2.07 31.28 15.58
CA GLU A 57 2.62 32.54 16.11
C GLU A 57 1.92 33.79 15.54
N LEU A 58 1.59 33.79 14.24
CA LEU A 58 0.80 34.88 13.65
C LEU A 58 -0.61 34.95 14.23
N ALA A 59 -1.26 33.81 14.45
CA ALA A 59 -2.59 33.75 15.06
C ALA A 59 -2.59 34.29 16.49
N LYS A 60 -1.60 33.92 17.31
CA LYS A 60 -1.44 34.48 18.66
C LYS A 60 -1.27 36.00 18.64
N LYS A 61 -0.46 36.54 17.72
CA LYS A 61 -0.28 37.99 17.56
C LYS A 61 -1.57 38.69 17.17
N ALA A 62 -2.36 38.11 16.27
CA ALA A 62 -3.66 38.66 15.88
C ALA A 62 -4.63 38.67 17.06
N GLN A 63 -4.68 37.57 17.82
CA GLN A 63 -5.56 37.44 18.99
C GLN A 63 -5.20 38.45 20.11
N GLY A 64 -3.91 38.71 20.33
CA GLY A 64 -3.47 39.76 21.27
C GLY A 64 -3.94 41.16 20.85
N ARG A 65 -3.80 41.53 19.57
CA ARG A 65 -4.28 42.83 19.06
C ARG A 65 -5.79 42.99 19.18
N ILE A 66 -6.56 41.91 19.01
CA ILE A 66 -8.02 41.93 19.20
C ILE A 66 -8.34 42.25 20.66
N GLY A 67 -7.68 41.57 21.62
CA GLY A 67 -7.90 41.84 23.05
C GLY A 67 -7.56 43.28 23.46
N GLU A 68 -6.46 43.85 22.94
CA GLU A 68 -6.11 45.26 23.18
C GLU A 68 -7.18 46.22 22.65
N LEU A 69 -7.76 45.94 21.47
CA LEU A 69 -8.82 46.78 20.90
C LEU A 69 -10.14 46.66 21.68
N GLU A 70 -10.49 45.46 22.14
CA GLU A 70 -11.67 45.22 22.98
C GLU A 70 -11.56 45.94 24.33
N GLU A 71 -10.37 45.98 24.93
CA GLU A 71 -10.12 46.71 26.19
C GLU A 71 -10.22 48.23 26.00
N ARG A 72 -9.66 48.76 24.91
CA ARG A 72 -9.80 50.19 24.58
C ARG A 72 -11.24 50.61 24.35
N LEU A 73 -12.06 49.76 23.72
CA LEU A 73 -13.48 50.05 23.50
C LEU A 73 -14.23 50.15 24.85
N ARG A 74 -13.93 49.24 25.77
CA ARG A 74 -14.55 49.19 27.10
C ARG A 74 -14.25 50.41 27.96
N ASN A 75 -13.06 50.99 27.82
CA ASN A 75 -12.64 52.17 28.58
C ASN A 75 -13.21 53.50 28.04
N VAL A 76 -13.76 53.53 26.82
CA VAL A 76 -14.37 54.74 26.23
C VAL A 76 -15.84 54.86 26.63
N GLU A 77 -16.48 53.77 27.06
CA GLU A 77 -17.90 53.75 27.44
C GLU A 77 -18.18 54.20 28.89
N SER A 78 -17.16 54.54 29.68
CA SER A 78 -17.30 54.78 31.14
C SER A 78 -17.27 56.23 31.62
N ASP A 79 -17.03 57.22 30.76
CA ASP A 79 -16.80 58.60 31.20
C ASP A 79 -17.90 59.53 30.65
N ASP A 80 -18.96 59.74 31.44
CA ASP A 80 -20.00 60.76 31.19
C ASP A 80 -20.72 61.14 32.51
N GLU A 81 -20.31 62.23 33.18
CA GLU A 81 -21.13 63.10 34.06
C GLU A 81 -20.50 64.53 34.05
N GLU A 82 -21.17 65.53 33.47
CA GLU A 82 -22.04 66.57 34.09
C GLU A 82 -21.33 67.66 34.93
N VAL A 83 -21.24 68.88 34.38
CA VAL A 83 -21.58 70.16 35.05
C VAL A 83 -22.05 71.13 33.96
N GLY A 84 -23.19 71.78 34.18
CA GLY A 84 -23.90 72.57 33.19
C GLY A 84 -23.53 74.05 33.08
N GLU A 85 -24.37 74.70 32.28
CA GLU A 85 -24.45 76.09 31.85
C GLU A 85 -23.77 76.42 30.50
N VAL A 86 -24.67 76.79 29.57
CA VAL A 86 -24.48 77.20 28.18
C VAL A 86 -24.12 76.03 27.26
N CYS A 87 -25.04 75.67 26.36
CA CYS A 87 -24.90 74.54 25.45
C CYS A 87 -23.78 74.80 24.41
N VAL A 88 -22.55 74.45 24.78
CA VAL A 88 -21.36 74.53 23.93
C VAL A 88 -21.35 73.32 22.99
N PRO A 89 -21.14 73.50 21.68
CA PRO A 89 -20.92 72.40 20.76
C PRO A 89 -19.85 71.45 21.32
N CYS A 90 -20.20 70.19 21.55
CA CYS A 90 -19.30 69.20 22.14
C CYS A 90 -18.43 68.50 21.08
N GLY A 91 -18.80 68.64 19.81
CA GLY A 91 -18.00 68.18 18.68
C GLY A 91 -18.64 68.54 17.34
N ILE A 92 -17.82 68.70 16.31
CA ILE A 92 -18.30 68.73 14.92
C ILE A 92 -18.35 67.29 14.41
N LEU A 93 -19.47 66.90 13.81
CA LEU A 93 -19.64 65.59 13.17
C LEU A 93 -19.26 65.66 11.69
N ILE A 94 -19.67 66.73 11.00
CA ILE A 94 -19.50 66.90 9.56
C ILE A 94 -19.17 68.36 9.28
N ARG A 95 -18.19 68.62 8.42
CA ARG A 95 -17.88 69.94 7.87
C ARG A 95 -18.14 69.94 6.39
N VAL A 96 -18.94 70.86 5.88
CA VAL A 96 -19.27 70.95 4.45
C VAL A 96 -18.95 72.36 3.98
N GLU A 97 -18.07 72.45 2.98
CA GLU A 97 -17.79 73.71 2.30
C GLU A 97 -18.79 73.92 1.16
N GLN A 98 -19.42 75.09 1.17
CA GLN A 98 -20.25 75.54 0.06
C GLN A 98 -19.36 76.32 -0.91
N SER A 99 -19.53 76.10 -2.21
CA SER A 99 -18.59 76.46 -3.29
C SER A 99 -18.08 77.91 -3.33
N ASP A 100 -18.73 78.85 -2.63
CA ASP A 100 -18.34 80.27 -2.45
C ASP A 100 -18.91 80.84 -1.12
N GLY A 101 -19.13 79.99 -0.10
CA GLY A 101 -19.86 80.35 1.13
C GLY A 101 -19.17 79.92 2.43
N PRO A 102 -19.76 80.24 3.60
CA PRO A 102 -19.24 79.80 4.89
C PRO A 102 -19.20 78.27 4.97
N ILE A 103 -18.27 77.74 5.77
CA ILE A 103 -18.17 76.30 6.03
C ILE A 103 -19.24 75.96 7.06
N TRP A 104 -20.15 75.06 6.69
CA TRP A 104 -21.22 74.61 7.58
C TRP A 104 -20.77 73.39 8.36
N CYS A 105 -20.93 73.45 9.66
CA CYS A 105 -20.58 72.40 10.61
C CYS A 105 -21.87 71.80 11.18
N LEU A 106 -22.08 70.50 11.00
CA LEU A 106 -23.07 69.77 11.79
C LEU A 106 -22.45 69.52 13.16
N THR A 107 -22.94 70.24 14.15
CA THR A 107 -22.45 70.15 15.52
C THR A 107 -23.34 69.24 16.35
N LYS A 108 -22.69 68.47 17.22
CA LYS A 108 -23.33 67.75 18.30
C LYS A 108 -23.23 68.63 19.53
N SER A 109 -24.35 69.17 19.97
CA SER A 109 -24.50 69.88 21.24
C SER A 109 -25.17 68.94 22.23
N ARG A 110 -24.72 68.99 23.49
CA ARG A 110 -25.35 68.23 24.57
C ARG A 110 -25.98 69.24 25.49
N ASP A 111 -27.31 69.20 25.55
CA ASP A 111 -28.04 70.01 26.49
C ASP A 111 -27.82 69.44 27.90
N ASP A 112 -28.02 70.25 28.94
CA ASP A 112 -27.84 69.86 30.34
C ASP A 112 -28.70 68.64 30.75
N ASN A 113 -29.75 68.31 29.98
CA ASN A 113 -30.58 67.11 30.18
C ASN A 113 -29.99 65.83 29.55
N GLY A 114 -28.75 65.87 29.05
CA GLY A 114 -28.13 64.80 28.29
C GLY A 114 -28.76 64.55 26.92
N VAL A 115 -29.70 65.39 26.51
CA VAL A 115 -30.32 65.33 25.18
C VAL A 115 -29.32 65.83 24.16
N VAL A 116 -28.98 64.96 23.22
CA VAL A 116 -28.11 65.31 22.11
C VAL A 116 -28.93 66.08 21.08
N SER A 117 -28.63 67.36 20.92
CA SER A 117 -29.15 68.20 19.86
C SER A 117 -28.15 68.24 18.69
N LEU A 118 -28.67 68.21 17.47
CA LEU A 118 -27.89 68.29 16.23
C LEU A 118 -28.26 69.59 15.54
N GLU A 119 -27.31 70.51 15.44
CA GLU A 119 -27.52 71.83 14.84
C GLU A 119 -26.47 72.10 13.75
N TRP A 120 -26.93 72.69 12.65
CA TRP A 120 -26.06 73.21 11.60
C TRP A 120 -25.65 74.64 11.96
N LEU A 121 -24.36 74.86 12.14
CA LEU A 121 -23.78 76.16 12.49
C LEU A 121 -22.71 76.53 11.48
N ASP A 122 -22.52 77.83 11.25
CA ASP A 122 -21.33 78.33 10.53
C ASP A 122 -20.09 78.02 11.38
N GLU A 123 -18.99 77.61 10.74
CA GLU A 123 -17.70 77.37 11.38
C GLU A 123 -17.25 78.56 12.24
N GLN A 124 -17.51 79.80 11.81
CA GLN A 124 -17.21 80.98 12.64
C GLN A 124 -18.06 81.04 13.92
N GLU A 125 -19.32 80.62 13.83
CA GLU A 125 -20.25 80.56 14.97
C GLU A 125 -19.88 79.40 15.91
N VAL A 126 -19.43 78.26 15.37
CA VAL A 126 -18.90 77.15 16.17
C VAL A 126 -17.67 77.61 16.95
N TYR A 127 -16.69 78.23 16.31
CA TYR A 127 -15.53 78.74 17.03
C TYR A 127 -15.92 79.81 18.04
N SER A 128 -16.88 80.68 17.75
CA SER A 128 -17.35 81.69 18.71
C SER A 128 -17.96 81.07 19.96
N ARG A 129 -18.75 79.98 19.80
CA ARG A 129 -19.35 79.25 20.94
C ARG A 129 -18.34 78.40 21.71
N VAL A 130 -17.26 77.97 21.07
CA VAL A 130 -16.22 77.09 21.64
C VAL A 130 -15.01 77.87 22.17
N SER A 131 -14.83 79.14 21.79
CA SER A 131 -13.67 79.96 22.18
C SER A 131 -13.50 80.13 23.69
N ASP A 132 -14.60 79.97 24.44
CA ASP A 132 -14.63 80.05 25.90
C ASP A 132 -14.34 78.70 26.60
N SER A 133 -14.19 77.61 25.84
CA SER A 133 -13.90 76.26 26.35
C SER A 133 -12.39 76.02 26.45
N GLU A 134 -11.92 75.59 27.63
CA GLU A 134 -10.51 75.25 27.88
C GLU A 134 -10.09 73.90 27.24
N LEU A 135 -11.04 73.15 26.67
CA LEU A 135 -10.78 71.84 26.07
C LEU A 135 -10.43 71.95 24.58
N PRO A 136 -9.42 71.19 24.09
CA PRO A 136 -9.06 71.16 22.68
C PRO A 136 -10.21 70.60 21.84
N PHE A 137 -10.88 71.48 21.10
CA PHE A 137 -11.99 71.13 20.23
C PHE A 137 -11.50 70.41 18.98
N GLN A 138 -11.91 69.14 18.82
CA GLN A 138 -11.52 68.34 17.67
C GLN A 138 -12.34 68.74 16.45
N VAL A 139 -11.66 69.31 15.46
CA VAL A 139 -12.24 69.70 14.18
C VAL A 139 -11.99 68.57 13.17
N PRO A 140 -13.04 67.88 12.67
CA PRO A 140 -12.89 66.89 11.62
C PRO A 140 -12.30 67.48 10.34
N ALA A 141 -11.78 66.61 9.47
CA ALA A 141 -11.43 67.02 8.13
C ALA A 141 -12.68 67.49 7.37
N LEU A 142 -12.47 68.41 6.42
CA LEU A 142 -13.52 68.89 5.53
C LEU A 142 -14.13 67.69 4.77
N SER A 143 -15.46 67.58 4.75
CA SER A 143 -16.12 66.59 3.90
C SER A 143 -15.82 66.91 2.44
N LEU A 144 -15.72 65.87 1.62
CA LEU A 144 -15.48 66.03 0.20
C LEU A 144 -16.49 67.02 -0.40
N SER A 145 -15.99 67.93 -1.24
CA SER A 145 -16.85 68.82 -2.02
C SER A 145 -17.84 67.97 -2.84
N ALA A 146 -18.98 68.55 -3.23
CA ALA A 146 -19.95 67.83 -4.06
C ALA A 146 -19.31 67.27 -5.36
N GLN A 147 -18.31 67.98 -5.89
CA GLN A 147 -17.56 67.55 -7.07
C GLN A 147 -16.62 66.37 -6.75
N ASP A 148 -15.91 66.40 -5.63
CA ASP A 148 -15.02 65.31 -5.24
C ASP A 148 -15.79 64.07 -4.79
N SER A 149 -16.91 64.26 -4.10
CA SER A 149 -17.84 63.16 -3.77
C SER A 149 -18.36 62.50 -5.05
N SER A 150 -18.73 63.29 -6.06
CA SER A 150 -19.17 62.74 -7.36
C SER A 150 -18.05 61.96 -8.06
N ARG A 151 -16.81 62.46 -8.00
CA ARG A 151 -15.63 61.76 -8.54
C ARG A 151 -15.33 60.45 -7.82
N VAL A 152 -15.47 60.42 -6.49
CA VAL A 152 -15.28 59.20 -5.69
C VAL A 152 -16.32 58.16 -6.06
N VAL A 153 -17.59 58.55 -6.18
CA VAL A 153 -18.67 57.63 -6.61
C VAL A 153 -18.41 57.09 -8.03
N GLU A 154 -17.99 57.94 -8.97
CA GLU A 154 -17.63 57.48 -10.32
C GLU A 154 -16.45 56.51 -10.31
N ASN A 155 -15.44 56.77 -9.48
CA ASN A 155 -14.27 55.89 -9.35
C ASN A 155 -14.63 54.57 -8.67
N GLU A 156 -15.49 54.59 -7.66
CA GLU A 156 -16.02 53.39 -7.02
C GLU A 156 -16.76 52.52 -8.05
N LEU A 157 -17.63 53.12 -8.86
CA LEU A 157 -18.35 52.41 -9.91
C LEU A 157 -17.42 51.82 -10.98
N LYS A 158 -16.31 52.49 -11.30
CA LYS A 158 -15.27 51.95 -12.20
C LYS A 158 -14.53 50.77 -11.54
N LEU A 159 -14.14 50.92 -10.27
CA LEU A 159 -13.46 49.86 -9.51
C LEU A 159 -14.34 48.63 -9.33
N GLU A 160 -15.64 48.80 -9.08
CA GLU A 160 -16.59 47.69 -9.01
C GLU A 160 -16.64 46.91 -10.32
N LYS A 161 -16.66 47.60 -11.47
CA LYS A 161 -16.60 46.97 -12.78
C LYS A 161 -15.30 46.20 -12.99
N GLU A 162 -14.15 46.80 -12.67
CA GLU A 162 -12.85 46.13 -12.77
C GLU A 162 -12.75 44.90 -11.86
N VAL A 163 -13.26 45.01 -10.63
CA VAL A 163 -13.32 43.89 -9.68
C VAL A 163 -14.22 42.77 -10.20
N ALA A 164 -15.37 43.11 -10.78
CA ALA A 164 -16.26 42.13 -11.40
C ALA A 164 -15.59 41.41 -12.58
N GLU A 165 -14.90 42.16 -13.46
CA GLU A 165 -14.13 41.60 -14.57
C GLU A 165 -12.98 40.71 -14.11
N LEU A 166 -12.22 41.13 -13.10
CA LEU A 166 -11.13 40.35 -12.53
C LEU A 166 -11.63 39.08 -11.86
N LYS A 167 -12.77 39.13 -11.14
CA LYS A 167 -13.42 37.95 -10.58
C LYS A 167 -13.83 36.97 -11.67
N ASP A 168 -14.36 37.45 -12.79
CA ASP A 168 -14.72 36.58 -13.91
C ASP A 168 -13.49 35.98 -14.61
N LYS A 169 -12.44 36.79 -14.87
CA LYS A 169 -11.15 36.31 -15.39
C LYS A 169 -10.54 35.25 -14.48
N TYR A 170 -10.58 35.44 -13.17
CA TYR A 170 -10.09 34.46 -12.20
C TYR A 170 -10.90 33.16 -12.22
N ARG A 171 -12.23 33.23 -12.31
CA ARG A 171 -13.10 32.05 -12.47
C ARG A 171 -12.74 31.28 -13.74
N ARG A 172 -12.61 31.96 -14.89
CA ARG A 172 -12.22 31.35 -16.16
C ARG A 172 -10.83 30.73 -16.09
N PHE A 173 -9.87 31.43 -15.48
CA PHE A 173 -8.51 30.91 -15.28
C PHE A 173 -8.53 29.65 -14.42
N LYS A 174 -9.27 29.63 -13.30
CA LYS A 174 -9.39 28.46 -12.43
C LYS A 174 -9.98 27.26 -13.16
N VAL A 175 -11.05 27.46 -13.93
CA VAL A 175 -11.66 26.40 -14.74
C VAL A 175 -10.69 25.90 -15.81
N LYS A 176 -10.01 26.81 -16.53
CA LYS A 176 -9.01 26.43 -17.55
C LYS A 176 -7.84 25.66 -16.95
N ALA A 177 -7.34 26.07 -15.79
CA ALA A 177 -6.28 25.38 -15.07
C ALA A 177 -6.73 23.98 -14.61
N GLU A 178 -7.95 23.85 -14.08
CA GLU A 178 -8.51 22.56 -13.69
C GLU A 178 -8.69 21.61 -14.89
N ILE A 179 -9.23 22.11 -16.00
CA ILE A 179 -9.37 21.34 -17.25
C ILE A 179 -7.98 20.91 -17.75
N SER A 180 -6.99 21.80 -17.76
CA SER A 180 -5.63 21.46 -18.19
C SER A 180 -4.99 20.43 -17.28
N ARG A 181 -5.21 20.50 -15.96
CA ARG A 181 -4.74 19.49 -15.01
C ARG A 181 -5.37 18.14 -15.32
N LYS A 182 -6.70 18.08 -15.47
CA LYS A 182 -7.43 16.85 -15.83
C LYS A 182 -6.98 16.26 -17.16
N GLN A 183 -6.70 17.08 -18.17
CA GLN A 183 -6.17 16.61 -19.45
C GLN A 183 -4.77 15.99 -19.30
N LYS A 184 -3.90 16.60 -18.50
CA LYS A 184 -2.56 16.04 -18.22
C LYS A 184 -2.66 14.76 -17.41
N ASP A 185 -3.54 14.71 -16.40
CA ASP A 185 -3.76 13.52 -15.58
C ASP A 185 -4.29 12.36 -16.46
N ALA A 186 -5.25 12.63 -17.35
CA ALA A 186 -5.78 11.63 -18.29
C ALA A 186 -4.70 11.14 -19.30
N GLU A 187 -3.80 12.00 -19.74
CA GLU A 187 -2.68 11.59 -20.61
C GLU A 187 -1.68 10.72 -19.86
N ILE A 188 -1.38 11.04 -18.59
CA ILE A 188 -0.52 10.21 -17.74
C ILE A 188 -1.16 8.82 -17.54
N GLU A 189 -2.46 8.76 -17.26
CA GLU A 189 -3.19 7.50 -17.11
C GLU A 189 -3.14 6.67 -18.40
N ARG A 190 -3.41 7.30 -19.55
CA ARG A 190 -3.30 6.66 -20.86
C ARG A 190 -1.88 6.11 -21.12
N LEU A 191 -0.84 6.90 -20.85
CA LEU A 191 0.54 6.45 -21.02
C LEU A 191 0.89 5.31 -20.05
N SER A 192 0.42 5.37 -18.80
CA SER A 192 0.57 4.30 -17.81
C SER A 192 -0.05 2.99 -18.31
N ASP A 193 -1.29 3.03 -18.80
CA ASP A 193 -2.01 1.87 -19.33
C ASP A 193 -1.31 1.27 -20.55
N THR A 194 -0.80 2.12 -21.46
CA THR A 194 -0.04 1.62 -22.61
C THR A 194 1.26 0.96 -22.19
N ASN A 195 1.99 1.53 -21.22
CA ASN A 195 3.20 0.95 -20.67
C ASN A 195 2.93 -0.37 -19.94
N LEU A 196 1.84 -0.45 -19.18
CA LEU A 196 1.44 -1.68 -18.49
C LEU A 196 1.10 -2.78 -19.50
N LYS A 197 0.33 -2.46 -20.55
CA LYS A 197 0.04 -3.40 -21.65
C LYS A 197 1.31 -3.85 -22.37
N LEU A 198 2.25 -2.94 -22.63
CA LEU A 198 3.54 -3.29 -23.24
C LEU A 198 4.34 -4.22 -22.33
N LYS A 199 4.48 -3.90 -21.04
CA LYS A 199 5.16 -4.77 -20.06
C LYS A 199 4.47 -6.13 -19.95
N GLN A 200 3.15 -6.16 -19.92
CA GLN A 200 2.39 -7.41 -19.88
C GLN A 200 2.65 -8.25 -21.14
N ASN A 201 2.64 -7.64 -22.32
CA ASN A 201 2.95 -8.34 -23.57
C ASN A 201 4.41 -8.83 -23.60
N THR A 202 5.37 -8.04 -23.10
CA THR A 202 6.76 -8.46 -22.98
C THR A 202 6.89 -9.66 -22.05
N ILE A 203 6.32 -9.60 -20.85
CA ILE A 203 6.37 -10.71 -19.88
C ILE A 203 5.73 -11.97 -20.46
N VAL A 204 4.56 -11.85 -21.09
CA VAL A 204 3.86 -12.99 -21.69
C VAL A 204 4.67 -13.58 -22.85
N ASN A 205 5.26 -12.75 -23.71
CA ASN A 205 6.06 -13.24 -24.83
C ASN A 205 7.38 -13.87 -24.38
N GLU A 206 8.05 -13.28 -23.39
CA GLU A 206 9.27 -13.84 -22.79
C GLU A 206 8.99 -15.18 -22.11
N ASP A 207 7.90 -15.30 -21.33
CA ASP A 207 7.49 -16.56 -20.71
C ASP A 207 7.16 -17.64 -21.75
N ILE A 208 6.44 -17.30 -22.83
CA ILE A 208 6.17 -18.23 -23.93
C ILE A 208 7.48 -18.67 -24.61
N GLN A 209 8.43 -17.77 -24.83
CA GLN A 209 9.72 -18.10 -25.43
C GLN A 209 10.54 -19.02 -24.53
N ASP A 210 10.59 -18.74 -23.22
CA ASP A 210 11.28 -19.57 -22.24
C ASP A 210 10.65 -20.97 -22.15
N GLN A 211 9.33 -21.07 -22.14
CA GLN A 211 8.60 -22.35 -22.15
C GLN A 211 8.84 -23.13 -23.45
N LEU A 212 8.91 -22.45 -24.59
CA LEU A 212 9.22 -23.07 -25.88
C LEU A 212 10.67 -23.58 -25.93
N GLU A 213 11.63 -22.81 -25.40
CA GLU A 213 13.03 -23.25 -25.31
C GLU A 213 13.20 -24.44 -24.36
N PHE A 214 12.49 -24.43 -23.22
CA PHE A 214 12.43 -25.56 -22.30
C PHE A 214 11.88 -26.81 -22.99
N SER A 215 10.74 -26.69 -23.68
CA SER A 215 10.09 -27.79 -24.41
C SER A 215 10.98 -28.34 -25.51
N LYS A 216 11.71 -27.49 -26.25
CA LYS A 216 12.70 -27.93 -27.26
C LYS A 216 13.82 -28.75 -26.63
N LYS A 217 14.39 -28.28 -25.51
CA LYS A 217 15.44 -29.02 -24.79
C LYS A 217 14.94 -30.36 -24.26
N GLU A 218 13.68 -30.44 -23.85
CA GLU A 218 13.07 -31.68 -23.40
C GLU A 218 12.85 -32.66 -24.55
N LEU A 219 12.36 -32.17 -25.70
CA LEU A 219 12.26 -32.96 -26.93
C LEU A 219 13.63 -33.49 -27.39
N ASP A 220 14.69 -32.67 -27.34
CA ASP A 220 16.03 -33.10 -27.70
C ASP A 220 16.54 -34.22 -26.78
N LYS A 221 16.28 -34.13 -25.47
CA LYS A 221 16.62 -35.19 -24.50
C LYS A 221 15.85 -36.47 -24.76
N LEU A 222 14.54 -36.37 -25.01
CA LEU A 222 13.70 -37.54 -25.31
C LEU A 222 14.14 -38.19 -26.63
N SER A 223 14.42 -37.39 -27.65
CA SER A 223 14.97 -37.85 -28.92
C SER A 223 16.30 -38.57 -28.73
N HIS A 224 17.21 -38.02 -27.92
CA HIS A 224 18.47 -38.66 -27.59
C HIS A 224 18.27 -40.02 -26.89
N SER A 225 17.42 -40.05 -25.86
CA SER A 225 17.08 -41.28 -25.15
C SER A 225 16.42 -42.32 -26.06
N GLN A 226 15.58 -41.89 -27.00
CA GLN A 226 14.96 -42.78 -27.99
C GLN A 226 16.02 -43.39 -28.91
N VAL A 227 17.00 -42.61 -29.37
CA VAL A 227 18.12 -43.10 -30.18
C VAL A 227 18.96 -44.11 -29.40
N GLU A 228 19.25 -43.84 -28.12
CA GLU A 228 19.97 -44.80 -27.25
C GLU A 228 19.18 -46.10 -27.05
N SER A 229 17.87 -46.01 -26.81
CA SER A 229 16.99 -47.16 -26.69
C SER A 229 16.97 -48.01 -27.96
N LEU A 230 16.91 -47.37 -29.14
CA LEU A 230 16.98 -48.06 -30.43
C LEU A 230 18.33 -48.77 -30.63
N LYS A 231 19.44 -48.16 -30.21
CA LYS A 231 20.76 -48.82 -30.25
C LYS A 231 20.81 -50.03 -29.32
N ALA A 232 20.32 -49.92 -28.09
CA ALA A 232 20.27 -51.03 -27.15
C ALA A 232 19.39 -52.18 -27.69
N LEU A 233 18.24 -51.88 -28.28
CA LEU A 233 17.40 -52.88 -28.94
C LEU A 233 18.11 -53.55 -30.13
N GLN A 234 18.90 -52.80 -30.89
CA GLN A 234 19.69 -53.34 -31.99
C GLN A 234 20.77 -54.31 -31.47
N GLU A 235 21.46 -53.98 -30.39
CA GLU A 235 22.44 -54.84 -29.74
C GLU A 235 21.80 -56.14 -29.22
N VAL A 236 20.70 -56.04 -28.49
CA VAL A 236 19.94 -57.22 -28.00
C VAL A 236 19.48 -58.10 -29.17
N ASN A 237 19.01 -57.51 -30.27
CA ASN A 237 18.64 -58.26 -31.46
C ASN A 237 19.84 -59.01 -32.07
N GLN A 238 21.02 -58.41 -32.11
CA GLN A 238 22.24 -59.09 -32.57
C GLN A 238 22.62 -60.27 -31.66
N GLU A 239 22.55 -60.10 -30.35
CA GLU A 239 22.80 -61.18 -29.40
C GLU A 239 21.79 -62.32 -29.54
N LEU A 240 20.51 -61.98 -29.69
CA LEU A 240 19.45 -62.95 -29.90
C LEU A 240 19.65 -63.75 -31.20
N VAL A 241 20.16 -63.11 -32.26
CA VAL A 241 20.57 -63.81 -33.49
C VAL A 241 21.74 -64.77 -33.23
N LYS A 242 22.76 -64.36 -32.47
CA LYS A 242 23.90 -65.22 -32.09
C LYS A 242 23.46 -66.42 -31.26
N VAL A 243 22.65 -66.20 -30.22
CA VAL A 243 22.10 -67.25 -29.35
C VAL A 243 21.21 -68.21 -30.16
N LYS A 244 20.37 -67.70 -31.08
CA LYS A 244 19.58 -68.56 -31.98
C LYS A 244 20.48 -69.42 -32.88
N ALA A 245 21.58 -68.88 -33.38
CA ALA A 245 22.53 -69.64 -34.19
C ALA A 245 23.27 -70.72 -33.36
N GLU A 246 23.68 -70.39 -32.13
CA GLU A 246 24.30 -71.34 -31.20
C GLU A 246 23.32 -72.45 -30.78
N ASN A 247 22.09 -72.12 -30.42
CA ASN A 247 21.04 -73.10 -30.15
C ASN A 247 20.82 -74.03 -31.34
N ARG A 248 20.82 -73.53 -32.57
CA ARG A 248 20.75 -74.40 -33.77
C ARG A 248 21.95 -75.34 -33.85
N ARG A 249 23.16 -74.91 -33.48
CA ARG A 249 24.36 -75.76 -33.45
C ARG A 249 24.27 -76.83 -32.35
N LEU A 250 23.85 -76.44 -31.14
CA LEU A 250 23.69 -77.37 -30.03
C LEU A 250 22.59 -78.41 -30.31
N VAL A 251 21.46 -78.00 -30.89
CA VAL A 251 20.40 -78.93 -31.32
C VAL A 251 20.92 -79.91 -32.39
N LYS A 252 21.75 -79.46 -33.34
CA LYS A 252 22.39 -80.37 -34.31
C LYS A 252 23.31 -81.37 -33.61
N LYS A 253 24.18 -80.90 -32.71
CA LYS A 253 25.06 -81.76 -31.90
C LYS A 253 24.28 -82.78 -31.08
N GLN A 254 23.22 -82.36 -30.38
CA GLN A 254 22.34 -83.25 -29.63
C GLN A 254 21.67 -84.30 -30.52
N LYS A 255 21.19 -83.92 -31.71
CA LYS A 255 20.63 -84.89 -32.67
C LYS A 255 21.67 -85.91 -33.11
N GLU A 256 22.91 -85.48 -33.36
CA GLU A 256 24.03 -86.37 -33.72
C GLU A 256 24.45 -87.29 -32.56
N GLU A 257 24.36 -86.80 -31.31
CA GLU A 257 24.65 -87.58 -30.10
C GLU A 257 23.53 -88.60 -29.78
N VAL A 258 22.26 -88.22 -29.98
CA VAL A 258 21.10 -89.11 -29.82
C VAL A 258 21.08 -90.24 -30.87
N VAL A 259 21.66 -90.03 -32.05
CA VAL A 259 21.82 -91.09 -33.08
C VAL A 259 22.86 -92.15 -32.66
N LYS A 260 23.74 -91.86 -31.70
CA LYS A 260 24.78 -92.80 -31.21
C LYS A 260 24.39 -93.58 -29.95
N VAL A 261 23.19 -93.39 -29.40
CA VAL A 261 22.70 -94.13 -28.23
C VAL A 261 21.59 -95.10 -28.67
N PRO A 262 21.76 -96.43 -28.56
CA PRO A 262 20.68 -97.36 -28.83
C PRO A 262 19.52 -97.12 -27.86
N ALA A 263 18.31 -97.19 -28.42
CA ALA A 263 17.04 -96.88 -27.78
C ALA A 263 16.89 -97.52 -26.40
N SER A 264 16.87 -96.69 -25.36
CA SER A 264 16.41 -97.07 -24.03
C SER A 264 15.00 -96.50 -23.79
N PRO A 265 14.03 -97.33 -23.35
CA PRO A 265 12.64 -96.93 -23.22
C PRO A 265 12.41 -96.26 -21.86
N LYS A 266 12.59 -94.94 -21.78
CA LYS A 266 12.11 -94.13 -20.65
C LYS A 266 11.35 -92.90 -21.12
N ARG A 267 10.29 -93.12 -21.91
CA ARG A 267 9.25 -92.10 -22.20
C ARG A 267 7.97 -92.41 -21.43
N ARG A 268 7.99 -92.26 -20.11
CA ARG A 268 6.76 -92.22 -19.27
C ARG A 268 6.69 -91.01 -18.33
N ASN A 269 7.75 -90.21 -18.18
CA ASN A 269 7.77 -89.06 -17.27
C ASN A 269 7.60 -87.69 -17.96
N SER A 270 7.64 -87.61 -19.30
CA SER A 270 7.58 -86.32 -20.01
C SER A 270 6.17 -85.74 -20.10
N THR A 271 5.13 -86.57 -20.02
CA THR A 271 3.73 -86.13 -20.01
C THR A 271 3.35 -85.53 -18.65
N ALA A 272 3.82 -86.14 -17.55
CA ALA A 272 3.60 -85.63 -16.20
C ALA A 272 4.24 -84.24 -15.97
N LEU A 273 5.44 -83.99 -16.51
CA LEU A 273 6.09 -82.69 -16.41
C LEU A 273 5.39 -81.62 -17.28
N LEU A 274 4.87 -82.01 -18.44
CA LEU A 274 4.13 -81.12 -19.34
C LEU A 274 2.77 -80.74 -18.74
N ASP A 275 2.11 -81.67 -18.05
CA ASP A 275 0.89 -81.40 -17.28
C ASP A 275 1.18 -80.49 -16.08
N GLN A 276 2.28 -80.70 -15.36
CA GLN A 276 2.72 -79.79 -14.29
C GLN A 276 3.02 -78.38 -14.82
N TYR A 277 3.68 -78.25 -15.98
CA TYR A 277 3.92 -76.96 -16.61
C TYR A 277 2.61 -76.27 -17.04
N SER A 278 1.67 -77.03 -17.60
CA SER A 278 0.37 -76.51 -18.02
C SER A 278 -0.52 -76.12 -16.84
N LYS A 279 -0.35 -76.77 -15.68
CA LYS A 279 -1.01 -76.42 -14.43
C LYS A 279 -0.39 -75.15 -13.82
N LEU A 280 0.94 -75.07 -13.78
CA LEU A 280 1.66 -73.91 -13.26
C LEU A 280 1.39 -72.65 -14.11
N LYS A 281 1.29 -72.81 -15.43
CA LYS A 281 0.91 -71.71 -16.34
C LYS A 281 -0.48 -71.16 -16.02
N ARG A 282 -1.46 -72.05 -15.81
CA ARG A 282 -2.83 -71.66 -15.40
C ARG A 282 -2.84 -70.98 -14.02
N GLU A 283 -2.07 -71.47 -13.07
CA GLU A 283 -1.94 -70.84 -11.75
C GLU A 283 -1.31 -69.43 -11.85
N TYR A 284 -0.32 -69.25 -12.73
CA TYR A 284 0.29 -67.94 -12.99
C TYR A 284 -0.67 -66.98 -13.69
N ASP A 285 -1.43 -67.44 -14.67
CA ASP A 285 -2.44 -66.63 -15.36
C ASP A 285 -3.54 -66.19 -14.37
N ASN A 286 -4.02 -67.10 -13.52
CA ASN A 286 -4.98 -66.77 -12.45
C ASN A 286 -4.40 -65.79 -11.42
N TYR A 287 -3.13 -65.94 -11.03
CA TYR A 287 -2.48 -65.01 -10.11
C TYR A 287 -2.33 -63.62 -10.73
N ARG A 288 -1.95 -63.56 -12.01
CA ARG A 288 -1.83 -62.30 -12.75
C ARG A 288 -3.18 -61.59 -12.86
N GLU A 289 -4.25 -62.32 -13.16
CA GLU A 289 -5.61 -61.76 -13.23
C GLU A 289 -6.06 -61.25 -11.87
N HIS A 290 -5.79 -61.99 -10.79
CA HIS A 290 -6.12 -61.56 -9.43
C HIS A 290 -5.34 -60.30 -9.01
N VAL A 291 -4.05 -60.21 -9.31
CA VAL A 291 -3.23 -59.03 -9.00
C VAL A 291 -3.72 -57.80 -9.76
N LEU A 292 -4.05 -57.95 -11.05
CA LEU A 292 -4.61 -56.85 -11.85
C LEU A 292 -5.96 -56.37 -11.29
N GLY A 293 -6.85 -57.29 -10.90
CA GLY A 293 -8.12 -56.93 -10.27
C GLY A 293 -7.95 -56.16 -8.94
N VAL A 294 -6.97 -56.54 -8.12
CA VAL A 294 -6.66 -55.81 -6.87
C VAL A 294 -6.13 -54.40 -7.14
N PHE A 295 -5.35 -54.20 -8.21
CA PHE A 295 -4.90 -52.87 -8.61
C PHE A 295 -6.07 -52.00 -9.09
N GLU A 296 -6.95 -52.54 -9.94
CA GLU A 296 -8.13 -51.81 -10.43
C GLU A 296 -9.07 -51.41 -9.28
N GLU A 297 -9.26 -52.29 -8.29
CA GLU A 297 -10.07 -51.98 -7.09
C GLU A 297 -9.43 -50.87 -6.23
N LYS A 298 -8.09 -50.89 -6.07
CA LYS A 298 -7.37 -49.86 -5.34
C LYS A 298 -7.42 -48.51 -6.05
N ASP A 299 -7.26 -48.49 -7.37
CA ASP A 299 -7.34 -47.26 -8.16
C ASP A 299 -8.76 -46.67 -8.12
N ALA A 300 -9.80 -47.51 -8.14
CA ALA A 300 -11.18 -47.08 -7.95
C ALA A 300 -11.45 -46.47 -6.56
N GLN A 301 -10.85 -47.03 -5.51
CA GLN A 301 -10.94 -46.47 -4.14
C GLN A 301 -10.22 -45.12 -4.02
N VAL A 302 -9.06 -44.97 -4.66
CA VAL A 302 -8.32 -43.69 -4.69
C VAL A 302 -9.13 -42.62 -5.42
N ALA A 303 -9.66 -42.94 -6.60
CA ALA A 303 -10.52 -42.03 -7.37
C ALA A 303 -11.79 -41.61 -6.58
N ALA A 304 -12.38 -42.53 -5.80
CA ALA A 304 -13.51 -42.22 -4.93
C ALA A 304 -13.13 -41.28 -3.77
N LEU A 305 -11.94 -41.41 -3.20
CA LEU A 305 -11.44 -40.52 -2.15
C LEU A 305 -11.13 -39.12 -2.68
N GLU A 306 -10.53 -39.02 -3.87
CA GLU A 306 -10.23 -37.73 -4.51
C GLU A 306 -11.49 -36.93 -4.83
N ASN A 307 -12.55 -37.60 -5.30
CA ASN A 307 -13.85 -36.96 -5.55
C ASN A 307 -14.54 -36.48 -4.26
N ARG A 308 -14.32 -37.14 -3.12
CA ARG A 308 -14.85 -36.69 -1.81
C ARG A 308 -14.09 -35.48 -1.26
N LEU A 309 -12.80 -35.36 -1.56
CA LEU A 309 -11.97 -34.25 -1.11
C LEU A 309 -12.29 -32.94 -1.86
N ASN A 310 -12.69 -33.05 -3.13
CA ASN A 310 -13.00 -31.90 -4.00
C ASN A 310 -14.49 -31.47 -3.99
N GLY A 311 -15.38 -32.20 -3.31
CA GLY A 311 -16.83 -32.01 -3.40
C GLY A 311 -17.47 -31.06 -2.35
N SER A 312 -16.71 -30.41 -1.46
CA SER A 312 -17.29 -29.62 -0.36
C SER A 312 -17.14 -28.11 -0.57
N VAL A 313 -17.84 -27.56 -1.57
CA VAL A 313 -18.13 -26.13 -1.69
C VAL A 313 -19.59 -25.96 -2.13
N GLU A 314 -20.51 -26.05 -1.16
CA GLU A 314 -21.90 -25.61 -1.34
C GLU A 314 -22.07 -24.15 -0.89
N GLN A 315 -22.69 -23.36 -1.78
CA GLN A 315 -23.18 -21.99 -1.53
C GLN A 315 -24.35 -21.97 -0.52
N PRO A 316 -24.69 -20.80 0.05
CA PRO A 316 -25.94 -20.18 -0.43
C PRO A 316 -26.02 -18.63 -0.40
N LYS A 317 -26.66 -18.10 -1.46
CA LYS A 317 -27.73 -17.07 -1.55
C LYS A 317 -27.67 -15.74 -0.74
N LYS A 318 -27.77 -14.63 -1.51
CA LYS A 318 -28.24 -13.26 -1.16
C LYS A 318 -29.78 -13.22 -0.94
N PRO A 319 -30.46 -12.08 -0.55
CA PRO A 319 -30.01 -10.68 -0.37
C PRO A 319 -30.56 -9.91 0.87
N GLN A 320 -29.81 -8.92 1.40
CA GLN A 320 -30.32 -7.61 1.92
C GLN A 320 -29.13 -6.82 2.53
N GLU A 321 -28.73 -5.74 1.88
CA GLU A 321 -28.90 -4.32 2.26
C GLU A 321 -27.89 -3.75 3.29
N LYS A 322 -27.05 -2.86 2.75
CA LYS A 322 -26.46 -1.63 3.34
C LYS A 322 -25.84 -1.77 4.73
N GLY A 323 -24.52 -2.04 4.74
CA GLY A 323 -23.67 -1.88 5.94
C GLY A 323 -22.38 -2.73 5.97
N ARG A 324 -22.16 -3.62 5.00
CA ARG A 324 -21.12 -4.67 5.11
C ARG A 324 -19.68 -4.29 4.78
N LEU A 325 -19.41 -3.22 4.03
CA LEU A 325 -18.05 -2.95 3.55
C LEU A 325 -17.06 -2.66 4.69
N SER A 326 -17.48 -2.01 5.78
CA SER A 326 -16.58 -1.73 6.92
C SER A 326 -16.21 -2.99 7.71
N ARG A 327 -17.17 -3.90 7.91
CA ARG A 327 -17.00 -5.06 8.80
C ARG A 327 -16.28 -6.24 8.13
N GLU A 328 -16.31 -6.34 6.80
CA GLU A 328 -15.52 -7.32 6.06
C GLU A 328 -14.05 -6.89 5.93
N HIS A 329 -13.77 -5.59 5.78
CA HIS A 329 -12.41 -5.07 5.83
C HIS A 329 -11.74 -5.22 7.20
N GLU A 330 -12.44 -4.92 8.30
CA GLU A 330 -11.93 -5.15 9.66
C GLU A 330 -11.63 -6.64 9.92
N LYS A 331 -12.47 -7.54 9.42
CA LYS A 331 -12.25 -8.99 9.57
C LYS A 331 -11.05 -9.48 8.76
N GLN A 332 -10.87 -8.98 7.54
CA GLN A 332 -9.71 -9.33 6.72
C GLN A 332 -8.42 -8.75 7.31
N GLN A 333 -8.48 -7.52 7.82
CA GLN A 333 -7.37 -6.87 8.49
C GLN A 333 -6.97 -7.62 9.78
N ALA A 334 -7.94 -8.01 10.62
CA ALA A 334 -7.67 -8.82 11.81
C ALA A 334 -7.08 -10.20 11.51
N VAL A 335 -7.45 -10.82 10.38
CA VAL A 335 -6.84 -12.10 9.92
C VAL A 335 -5.37 -11.89 9.52
N VAL A 336 -5.07 -10.81 8.82
CA VAL A 336 -3.69 -10.46 8.41
C VAL A 336 -2.84 -10.09 9.61
N GLU A 337 -3.35 -9.28 10.53
CA GLU A 337 -2.68 -8.90 11.78
C GLU A 337 -2.40 -10.13 12.66
N ARG A 338 -3.37 -11.05 12.79
CA ARG A 338 -3.17 -12.29 13.53
C ARG A 338 -2.12 -13.19 12.91
N ALA A 339 -2.06 -13.28 11.58
CA ALA A 339 -1.03 -14.05 10.87
C ALA A 339 0.35 -13.40 11.02
N TYR A 340 0.41 -12.07 10.98
CA TYR A 340 1.62 -11.29 11.20
C TYR A 340 2.18 -11.47 12.61
N ILE A 341 1.34 -11.30 13.64
CA ILE A 341 1.71 -11.50 15.05
C ILE A 341 2.20 -12.93 15.28
N LYS A 342 1.52 -13.94 14.73
CA LYS A 342 1.92 -15.36 14.85
C LYS A 342 3.32 -15.61 14.28
N ASN A 343 3.63 -15.04 13.11
CA ASN A 343 4.95 -15.18 12.48
C ASN A 343 6.06 -14.49 13.28
N ILE A 344 5.76 -13.32 13.86
CA ILE A 344 6.70 -12.60 14.72
C ILE A 344 6.97 -13.36 16.01
N LEU A 345 5.92 -13.91 16.64
CA LEU A 345 6.05 -14.72 17.86
C LEU A 345 6.87 -15.99 17.60
N LEU A 346 6.66 -16.64 16.46
CA LEU A 346 7.45 -17.82 16.06
C LEU A 346 8.93 -17.48 15.89
N LYS A 347 9.24 -16.32 15.30
CA LYS A 347 10.62 -15.82 15.21
C LYS A 347 11.19 -15.47 16.58
N TYR A 348 10.40 -14.86 17.47
CA TYR A 348 10.83 -14.52 18.83
C TYR A 348 11.31 -15.75 19.61
N MET A 349 10.58 -16.87 19.50
CA MET A 349 10.92 -18.12 20.19
C MET A 349 12.22 -18.76 19.69
N GLY A 350 12.61 -18.51 18.44
CA GLY A 350 13.84 -19.07 17.84
C GLY A 350 15.01 -18.11 17.72
N ALA A 351 14.81 -16.82 18.01
CA ALA A 351 15.80 -15.76 17.81
C ALA A 351 16.85 -15.67 18.93
N ALA A 352 18.04 -15.18 18.60
CA ALA A 352 19.07 -14.84 19.59
C ALA A 352 18.73 -13.55 20.36
N ASP A 353 19.36 -13.31 21.52
CA ASP A 353 18.99 -12.23 22.45
C ASP A 353 19.09 -10.79 21.90
N VAL A 354 19.83 -10.58 20.81
CA VAL A 354 19.93 -9.29 20.12
C VAL A 354 18.74 -9.11 19.17
N GLU A 355 18.34 -10.17 18.47
CA GLU A 355 17.19 -10.15 17.55
C GLU A 355 15.85 -10.11 18.31
N LYS A 356 15.79 -10.72 19.51
CA LYS A 356 14.64 -10.67 20.40
C LYS A 356 14.18 -9.24 20.74
N GLN A 357 15.12 -8.30 20.90
CA GLN A 357 14.78 -6.91 21.22
C GLN A 357 14.06 -6.20 20.06
N VAL A 358 14.50 -6.44 18.84
CA VAL A 358 13.87 -5.89 17.64
C VAL A 358 12.48 -6.50 17.46
N ILE A 359 12.36 -7.80 17.74
CA ILE A 359 11.10 -8.54 17.67
C ILE A 359 10.12 -8.10 18.78
N GLU A 360 10.59 -7.82 19.99
CA GLU A 360 9.80 -7.26 21.10
C GLU A 360 9.22 -5.89 20.76
N ALA A 361 10.03 -5.00 20.17
CA ALA A 361 9.55 -3.68 19.74
C ALA A 361 8.48 -3.80 18.63
N ALA A 362 8.64 -4.76 17.72
CA ALA A 362 7.65 -5.05 16.69
C ALA A 362 6.35 -5.64 17.27
N LEU A 363 6.44 -6.54 18.27
CA LEU A 363 5.27 -7.07 18.99
C LEU A 363 4.54 -5.99 19.79
N ALA A 364 5.28 -5.13 20.48
CA ALA A 364 4.72 -4.02 21.25
C ALA A 364 3.95 -3.05 20.34
N THR A 365 4.47 -2.78 19.15
CA THR A 365 3.78 -1.94 18.16
C THR A 365 2.55 -2.63 17.59
N ALA A 366 2.64 -3.93 17.27
CA ALA A 366 1.54 -4.69 16.69
C ALA A 366 0.39 -4.99 17.68
N LEU A 367 0.67 -4.97 18.99
CA LEU A 367 -0.30 -5.20 20.06
C LEU A 367 -0.69 -3.92 20.80
N GLU A 368 -0.24 -2.75 20.33
CA GLU A 368 -0.55 -1.44 20.89
C GLU A 368 -0.20 -1.31 22.38
N PHE A 369 0.97 -1.83 22.80
CA PHE A 369 1.42 -1.72 24.18
C PHE A 369 1.64 -0.27 24.58
N THR A 370 1.25 0.04 25.80
CA THR A 370 1.52 1.36 26.40
C THR A 370 3.03 1.52 26.66
N PRO A 371 3.55 2.76 26.70
CA PRO A 371 4.95 3.02 26.99
C PRO A 371 5.40 2.44 28.34
N GLU A 372 4.49 2.34 29.32
CA GLU A 372 4.73 1.76 30.64
C GLU A 372 4.92 0.24 30.55
N GLU A 373 4.07 -0.47 29.81
CA GLU A 373 4.20 -1.92 29.56
C GLU A 373 5.48 -2.26 28.81
N ILE A 374 5.89 -1.42 27.85
CA ILE A 374 7.15 -1.60 27.13
C ILE A 374 8.34 -1.49 28.08
N GLN A 375 8.34 -0.52 29.00
CA GLN A 375 9.40 -0.38 29.99
C GLN A 375 9.46 -1.57 30.95
N ASP A 376 8.31 -2.11 31.36
CA ASP A 376 8.26 -3.26 32.26
C ASP A 376 8.76 -4.55 31.60
N VAL A 377 8.45 -4.76 30.32
CA VAL A 377 8.99 -5.89 29.53
C VAL A 377 10.52 -5.77 29.39
N GLN A 378 11.03 -4.57 29.11
CA GLN A 378 12.47 -4.32 29.01
C GLN A 378 13.19 -4.57 30.35
N LYS A 379 12.62 -4.08 31.46
CA LYS A 379 13.16 -4.32 32.82
C LYS A 379 13.21 -5.81 33.17
N ARG A 380 12.16 -6.58 32.87
CA ARG A 380 12.11 -8.04 33.12
C ARG A 380 13.15 -8.80 32.31
N ARG A 381 13.37 -8.38 31.05
CA ARG A 381 14.40 -8.96 30.18
C ARG A 381 15.80 -8.68 30.72
N ASP A 382 16.07 -7.45 31.16
CA ASP A 382 17.39 -7.06 31.68
C ASP A 382 17.66 -7.71 33.05
N ALA A 383 16.61 -7.93 33.86
CA ALA A 383 16.67 -8.75 35.07
C ALA A 383 17.03 -10.22 34.75
N ASN A 384 16.45 -10.80 33.70
CA ASN A 384 16.79 -12.17 33.24
C ASN A 384 18.18 -12.28 32.59
N LYS A 385 18.77 -11.17 32.10
CA LYS A 385 20.13 -11.13 31.55
C LYS A 385 21.23 -10.96 32.61
N SER A 386 20.87 -10.65 33.86
CA SER A 386 21.84 -10.60 34.95
C SER A 386 22.21 -12.01 35.42
N PRO A 387 23.50 -12.39 35.43
CA PRO A 387 23.92 -13.73 35.82
C PRO A 387 23.86 -13.86 37.33
N ALA A 388 22.68 -14.18 37.87
CA ALA A 388 22.59 -14.84 39.17
C ALA A 388 23.14 -16.26 39.00
N LYS A 389 24.45 -16.38 39.21
CA LYS A 389 25.10 -17.60 39.68
C LYS A 389 24.45 -17.99 41.01
N GLU A 390 23.40 -18.80 40.99
CA GLU A 390 23.17 -19.80 42.02
C GLU A 390 22.81 -21.12 41.34
N GLY A 391 23.54 -22.16 41.73
CA GLY A 391 23.87 -23.31 40.90
C GLY A 391 22.71 -24.27 40.60
N TRP A 392 22.85 -24.95 39.45
CA TRP A 392 22.08 -26.15 39.15
C TRP A 392 22.93 -27.26 38.49
N PHE A 393 24.24 -27.26 38.77
CA PHE A 393 25.05 -28.47 38.80
C PHE A 393 25.64 -28.60 40.20
N GLY A 394 24.77 -29.04 41.11
CA GLY A 394 25.14 -29.69 42.35
C GLY A 394 24.44 -31.04 42.36
N PHE A 395 24.91 -31.95 41.51
CA PHE A 395 25.05 -33.41 41.68
C PHE A 395 25.52 -34.02 40.36
#